data_AF-A0A938KJP2-F1
#
_entry.id   AF-A0A938KJP2-F1
#
_cell.length_a   1.000
_cell.length_b   1.000
_cell.length_c   1.000
_cell.angle_alpha   90.00
_cell.angle_beta   90.00
_cell.angle_gamma   90.00
#
_symmetry.space_group_name_H-M   'P 1'
#
loop_
_entity.id
_entity.type
_entity.pdbx_description
1 polymer ?
#
loop_
_entity_poly.entity_id
_entity_poly.type
_entity_poly.pdbx_seq_one_letter_code
_entity_poly.pdbx_strand_id
1 'polypeptide(L)' 'MRYLSTRGQTPALGFSDAVATGLAPDGGLFLPETLPDFSGELGRFEGLDYPALC' A
#
# COMPACT_ATOMS: atom_id res chain seq x y z
N MET A 1 -7.15 -5.53 -0.37
CA MET A 1 -6.38 -4.53 -1.15
C MET A 1 -5.39 -5.28 -2.02
N ARG A 2 -5.29 -4.95 -3.31
CA ARG A 2 -4.35 -5.59 -4.25
C ARG A 2 -3.14 -4.69 -4.48
N TYR A 3 -2.00 -5.30 -4.73
CA TYR A 3 -0.73 -4.64 -5.04
C TYR A 3 -0.26 -5.02 -6.44
N LEU A 4 0.14 -4.02 -7.21
CA LEU A 4 0.56 -4.12 -8.60
C LEU A 4 2.04 -3.76 -8.71
N SER A 5 2.78 -4.43 -9.61
CA SER A 5 4.13 -3.97 -9.95
C SER A 5 4.06 -2.68 -10.75
N THR A 6 4.95 -1.73 -10.46
CA THR A 6 5.18 -0.52 -11.27
C THR A 6 5.51 -0.81 -12.73
N ARG A 7 5.94 -2.03 -13.07
CA ARG A 7 6.24 -2.46 -14.45
C ARG A 7 5.10 -3.24 -15.09
N GLY A 8 4.05 -3.58 -14.34
CA GLY A 8 2.80 -4.16 -14.84
C GLY A 8 2.91 -5.59 -15.40
N GLN A 9 4.07 -6.25 -15.26
CA GLN A 9 4.28 -7.60 -15.80
C GLN A 9 4.13 -8.70 -14.73
N THR A 10 3.93 -8.31 -13.48
CA THR A 10 3.67 -9.22 -12.36
C THR A 10 2.18 -9.26 -12.04
N PRO A 11 1.59 -10.45 -11.80
CA PRO A 11 0.22 -10.58 -11.30
C PRO A 11 -0.01 -9.77 -10.02
N ALA A 12 -1.25 -9.30 -9.84
CA ALA A 12 -1.62 -8.58 -8.62
C ALA A 12 -1.53 -9.50 -7.39
N LEU A 13 -0.90 -9.01 -6.32
CA LEU A 13 -0.73 -9.74 -5.06
C LEU A 13 -1.54 -9.13 -3.91
N GLY A 14 -1.79 -9.91 -2.86
CA GLY A 14 -2.21 -9.37 -1.57
C GLY A 14 -1.06 -8.66 -0.85
N PHE A 15 -1.37 -7.89 0.20
CA PHE A 15 -0.35 -7.17 0.98
C PHE A 15 0.70 -8.11 1.57
N SER A 16 0.28 -9.17 2.27
CA SER A 16 1.20 -10.11 2.92
C SER A 16 2.15 -10.77 1.91
N ASP A 17 1.63 -11.15 0.73
CA ASP A 17 2.42 -11.75 -0.34
C ASP A 17 3.40 -10.75 -0.96
N ALA A 18 2.96 -9.50 -1.18
CA ALA A 18 3.82 -8.43 -1.68
C ALA A 18 4.98 -8.13 -0.72
N VAL A 19 4.70 -8.08 0.59
CA VAL A 19 5.72 -7.89 1.63
C VAL A 19 6.68 -9.08 1.71
N ALA A 20 6.16 -10.31 1.65
CA ALA A 20 6.98 -11.51 1.67
C ALA A 20 7.87 -11.64 0.41
N THR A 21 7.37 -11.17 -0.74
CA THR A 21 8.12 -11.14 -2.00
C THR A 21 9.18 -10.04 -2.00
N GLY A 22 8.90 -8.90 -1.37
CA GLY A 22 9.78 -7.73 -1.36
C GLY A 22 9.77 -7.01 -2.70
N LEU A 23 10.72 -7.35 -3.59
CA LEU A 23 10.82 -6.76 -4.92
C LEU A 23 9.99 -7.55 -5.93
N ALA A 24 9.24 -6.87 -6.82
CA ALA A 24 8.47 -7.57 -7.82
C ALA A 24 9.40 -8.37 -8.77
N PRO A 25 9.01 -9.58 -9.21
CA PRO A 25 9.83 -10.43 -10.08
C PRO A 25 10.26 -9.78 -11.40
N ASP A 26 9.46 -8.84 -11.91
CA ASP A 26 9.80 -8.04 -13.09
C ASP A 26 10.80 -6.89 -12.81
N GLY A 27 11.32 -6.81 -11.58
CA GLY A 27 12.24 -5.76 -11.11
C GLY A 27 11.55 -4.43 -10.81
N GLY A 28 10.22 -4.39 -10.74
CA GLY A 28 9.43 -3.24 -10.28
C GLY A 28 9.21 -3.24 -8.77
N LEU A 29 8.48 -2.23 -8.30
CA LEU A 29 8.04 -2.10 -6.91
C LEU A 29 6.53 -2.39 -6.82
N PHE A 30 6.08 -2.98 -5.71
CA PHE A 30 4.65 -3.16 -5.47
C PHE A 30 4.01 -1.88 -4.92
N LEU A 31 2.92 -1.43 -5.54
CA LEU A 31 2.08 -0.33 -5.09
C LEU A 31 0.62 -0.81 -4.98
N PRO A 32 -0.18 -0.27 -4.04
CA PRO A 32 -1.60 -0.59 -3.99
C PRO A 32 -2.29 -0.13 -5.28
N GLU A 33 -3.28 -0.91 -5.73
CA GLU A 33 -4.09 -0.60 -6.90
C GLU A 33 -4.80 0.77 -6.78
N THR A 34 -5.15 1.16 -5.56
CA THR A 34 -5.77 2.45 -5.23
C THR A 34 -5.20 2.98 -3.93
N LEU A 35 -4.90 4.27 -3.85
CA LEU A 35 -4.57 4.91 -2.58
C LEU A 35 -5.85 5.12 -1.75
N PRO A 36 -5.78 4.93 -0.41
CA PRO A 36 -6.90 5.31 0.46
C PRO A 36 -7.14 6.81 0.39
N ASP A 37 -8.41 7.21 0.41
CA ASP A 37 -8.83 8.61 0.52
C ASP A 37 -9.02 8.97 2.00
N PHE A 38 -8.27 9.97 2.47
CA PHE A 38 -8.33 10.45 3.85
C PHE A 38 -8.88 11.87 3.98
N SER A 39 -9.39 12.48 2.89
CA SER A 39 -9.80 13.88 2.86
C SER A 39 -10.80 14.27 3.97
N GLY A 40 -11.72 13.38 4.36
CA GLY A 40 -12.68 13.59 5.45
C GLY A 40 -12.17 13.25 6.87
N GLU A 41 -11.02 12.60 6.99
CA GLU A 41 -10.53 12.04 8.26
C GLU A 41 -9.39 12.86 8.87
N LEU A 42 -8.79 13.79 8.12
CA LEU A 42 -7.59 14.53 8.55
C LEU A 42 -7.79 15.26 9.90
N GLY A 43 -8.94 15.90 10.11
CA GLY A 43 -9.23 16.59 11.37
C GLY A 43 -9.33 15.63 12.57
N ARG A 44 -9.71 14.36 12.35
CA ARG A 44 -9.70 13.32 13.40
C ARG A 44 -8.26 12.92 13.76
N PHE A 45 -7.37 12.91 12.78
CA PHE A 45 -5.99 12.45 12.95
C PHE A 45 -5.12 13.39 13.79
N GLU A 46 -5.42 14.69 13.81
CA GLU A 46 -4.64 15.70 14.56
C GLU A 46 -4.55 15.42 16.07
N GLY A 47 -5.59 14.81 16.66
CA GLY A 47 -5.65 14.51 18.08
C GLY A 47 -5.08 13.16 18.49
N LEU A 48 -4.61 12.35 17.53
CA LEU A 48 -4.11 11.01 17.79
C LEU A 48 -2.63 11.06 18.21
N ASP A 49 -2.26 10.20 19.16
CA ASP A 49 -0.86 9.93 19.41
C ASP A 49 -0.26 9.08 18.28
N TYR A 50 1.07 8.95 18.28
CA TYR A 50 1.78 8.32 17.17
C TYR A 50 1.29 6.87 16.90
N PRO A 51 1.14 5.99 17.90
CA PRO A 51 0.62 4.64 17.67
C PRO A 51 -0.84 4.60 17.20
N ALA A 52 -1.70 5.52 17.65
CA ALA A 52 -3.09 5.56 17.22
C ALA A 52 -3.26 6.10 15.80
N LEU A 53 -2.29 6.85 15.29
CA LEU A 53 -2.26 7.33 13.91
C LEU A 53 -1.80 6.26 12.90
N CYS A 54 -0.95 5.32 13.33
CA CYS A 54 -0.31 4.31 12.47
C CYS A 54 -1.18 3.07 12.19
#